data_AF-A0AAU4HML3-F1
#
_entry.id   AF-A0AAU4HML3-F1
#
_cell.length_a   1.000
_cell.length_b   1.000
_cell.length_c   1.000
_cell.angle_alpha   90.00
_cell.angle_beta   90.00
_cell.angle_gamma   90.00
#
_symmetry.space_group_name_H-M   'P 1'
#
loop_
_entity.id
_entity.type
_entity.pdbx_description
1 polymer ?
#
loop_
_entity_poly.entity_id
_entity_poly.type
_entity_poly.pdbx_seq_one_letter_code
_entity_poly.pdbx_strand_id
1 'polypeptide(L)'
;MNTSAPDRVPTDPPFEREPTDALSDRVPTDPSFERVSITPSILYFGTPVVLLSTENENGSFNLAPMSSAWALGHVIVLGLGAAGQTAHNLRSRPDLVISLPASAQWAAVERLAPLTGRTPVPEHKRDAFRFEPDKFAAAGLRPEPSELVRPPRVAECPMQLEARVAHARADAAGDFLIVEARVLKVHADPRIVVPGSQHIDPAAWSPLIYNFRHYYGLGPELGHSFRSRTA
;
A
#
# COMPACT_ATOMS: atom_id res chain seq x y z
N MET A 1 21.83 -74.49 -19.99
CA MET A 1 20.48 -73.91 -20.10
C MET A 1 19.96 -73.82 -18.66
N ASN A 2 19.75 -72.64 -18.05
CA ASN A 2 18.63 -71.69 -18.28
C ASN A 2 17.26 -72.40 -18.25
N THR A 3 16.17 -71.96 -17.60
CA THR A 3 15.84 -70.80 -16.71
C THR A 3 14.48 -71.12 -16.04
N SER A 4 13.93 -70.46 -15.00
CA SER A 4 14.29 -69.31 -14.14
C SER A 4 13.55 -69.43 -12.77
N ALA A 5 13.66 -68.44 -11.88
CA ALA A 5 12.80 -68.28 -10.69
C ALA A 5 11.58 -67.36 -10.98
N PRO A 6 10.49 -67.41 -10.19
CA PRO A 6 9.30 -66.57 -10.40
C PRO A 6 9.49 -65.12 -9.96
N ASP A 7 8.70 -64.22 -10.59
CA ASP A 7 8.78 -62.77 -10.43
C ASP A 7 8.54 -62.28 -8.99
N ARG A 8 9.36 -61.32 -8.56
CA ARG A 8 9.10 -60.49 -7.37
C ARG A 8 8.47 -59.16 -7.80
N VAL A 9 7.33 -58.85 -7.21
CA VAL A 9 6.69 -57.52 -7.31
C VAL A 9 7.65 -56.47 -6.73
N PRO A 10 7.91 -55.34 -7.41
CA PRO A 10 8.66 -54.23 -6.84
C PRO A 10 7.86 -53.58 -5.70
N THR A 11 8.45 -53.52 -4.51
CA THR A 11 7.94 -52.69 -3.41
C THR A 11 8.60 -51.31 -3.51
N ASP A 12 7.81 -50.25 -3.64
CA ASP A 12 8.32 -48.88 -3.57
C ASP A 12 9.02 -48.64 -2.22
N PRO A 13 10.15 -47.89 -2.20
CA PRO A 13 10.82 -47.53 -0.96
C PRO A 13 9.95 -46.54 -0.15
N PRO A 14 10.06 -46.54 1.19
CA PRO A 14 9.32 -45.60 2.02
C PRO A 14 9.75 -44.16 1.73
N PHE A 15 8.76 -43.27 1.68
CA PHE A 15 8.96 -41.82 1.53
C PHE A 15 9.59 -41.26 2.81
N GLU A 16 10.93 -41.25 2.88
CA GLU A 16 11.65 -40.48 3.89
C GLU A 16 11.34 -39.00 3.70
N ARG A 17 10.63 -38.41 4.66
CA ARG A 17 10.43 -36.96 4.70
C ARG A 17 11.71 -36.34 5.26
N GLU A 18 12.47 -35.67 4.42
CA GLU A 18 13.50 -34.75 4.91
C GLU A 18 12.87 -33.73 5.86
N PRO A 19 13.53 -33.38 6.99
CA PRO A 19 13.07 -32.29 7.83
C PRO A 19 13.17 -30.99 7.03
N THR A 20 12.06 -30.29 6.86
CA THR A 20 12.07 -28.93 6.30
C THR A 20 12.92 -28.05 7.21
N ASP A 21 14.01 -27.51 6.67
CA ASP A 21 14.92 -26.60 7.37
C ASP A 21 14.11 -25.42 7.94
N ALA A 22 13.97 -25.40 9.27
CA ALA A 22 13.40 -24.26 9.95
C ALA A 22 14.37 -23.08 9.77
N LEU A 23 13.92 -22.02 9.10
CA LEU A 23 14.66 -20.77 8.95
C LEU A 23 15.19 -20.34 10.32
N SER A 24 16.49 -20.53 10.55
CA SER A 24 17.06 -20.36 11.89
C SER A 24 16.96 -18.90 12.32
N ASP A 25 16.31 -18.66 13.46
CA ASP A 25 16.31 -17.36 14.16
C ASP A 25 17.73 -16.99 14.59
N ARG A 26 18.51 -16.45 13.66
CA ARG A 26 19.81 -15.83 13.92
C ARG A 26 19.59 -14.36 14.19
N VAL A 27 19.18 -14.04 15.41
CA VAL A 27 19.38 -12.69 15.97
C VAL A 27 20.90 -12.47 16.05
N PRO A 28 21.50 -11.52 15.31
CA PRO A 28 22.93 -11.28 15.39
C PRO A 28 23.27 -10.65 16.75
N THR A 29 24.07 -11.35 17.56
CA THR A 29 24.45 -10.93 18.92
C THR A 29 25.79 -10.17 18.97
N ASP A 30 26.17 -9.47 17.90
CA ASP A 30 27.37 -8.64 17.87
C ASP A 30 27.02 -7.16 18.10
N PRO A 31 27.38 -6.55 19.25
CA PRO A 31 27.13 -5.14 19.53
C PRO A 31 28.21 -4.24 18.89
N SER A 32 28.61 -4.51 17.66
CA SER A 32 29.42 -3.61 16.85
C SER A 32 28.55 -2.42 16.40
N PHE A 33 28.61 -1.33 17.16
CA PHE A 33 27.98 -0.04 16.80
C PHE A 33 28.69 0.68 15.64
N GLU A 34 29.37 -0.08 14.77
CA GLU A 34 30.00 0.43 13.55
C GLU A 34 28.92 0.96 12.60
N ARG A 35 29.21 2.07 11.94
CA ARG A 35 28.27 2.76 11.04
C ARG A 35 29.01 3.17 9.79
N VAL A 36 28.52 2.72 8.63
CA VAL A 36 29.03 3.14 7.32
C VAL A 36 28.20 4.31 6.81
N SER A 37 28.86 5.35 6.32
CA SER A 37 28.19 6.48 5.66
C SER A 37 27.81 6.09 4.23
N ILE A 38 26.51 6.08 3.93
CA ILE A 38 25.95 5.80 2.60
C ILE A 38 24.92 6.87 2.23
N THR A 39 24.63 7.01 0.93
CA THR A 39 23.54 7.85 0.43
C THR A 39 22.54 6.97 -0.32
N PRO A 40 21.46 6.50 0.32
CA PRO A 40 20.41 5.72 -0.34
C PRO A 40 19.71 6.54 -1.44
N SER A 41 19.30 5.89 -2.53
CA SER A 41 18.59 6.53 -3.65
C SER A 41 17.12 6.89 -3.33
N ILE A 42 16.59 6.39 -2.20
CA ILE A 42 15.26 6.64 -1.66
C ILE A 42 15.31 6.52 -0.13
N LEU A 43 14.38 7.19 0.57
CA LEU A 43 14.29 7.19 2.04
C LEU A 43 12.95 6.61 2.52
N TYR A 44 12.58 5.44 2.02
CA TYR A 44 11.31 4.76 2.34
C TYR A 44 11.55 3.60 3.32
N PHE A 45 11.58 3.92 4.61
CA PHE A 45 11.96 3.05 5.73
C PHE A 45 10.82 2.14 6.26
N GLY A 46 9.78 1.87 5.46
CA GLY A 46 8.59 1.14 5.90
C GLY A 46 7.41 2.07 6.20
N THR A 47 6.85 2.68 5.17
CA THR A 47 5.67 3.57 5.27
C THR A 47 4.41 2.88 4.71
N PRO A 48 3.21 3.12 5.27
CA PRO A 48 1.97 2.59 4.70
C PRO A 48 1.77 3.04 3.24
N VAL A 49 1.35 2.11 2.39
CA VAL A 49 0.82 2.44 1.06
C VAL A 49 -0.59 2.97 1.20
N VAL A 50 -0.92 4.01 0.44
CA VAL A 50 -2.30 4.46 0.23
C VAL A 50 -2.60 4.56 -1.27
N LEU A 51 -3.85 4.30 -1.63
CA LEU A 51 -4.43 4.55 -2.93
C LEU A 51 -5.25 5.84 -2.87
N LEU A 52 -4.87 6.84 -3.66
CA LEU A 52 -5.58 8.11 -3.76
C LEU A 52 -6.53 8.12 -4.94
N SER A 53 -7.82 8.27 -4.67
CA SER A 53 -8.87 8.52 -5.66
C SER A 53 -9.18 10.02 -5.73
N THR A 54 -9.20 10.57 -6.95
CA THR A 54 -9.42 12.00 -7.22
C THR A 54 -10.23 12.20 -8.51
N GLU A 55 -10.96 13.32 -8.63
CA GLU A 55 -11.75 13.63 -9.82
C GLU A 55 -10.95 14.45 -10.85
N ASN A 56 -11.01 14.02 -12.11
CA ASN A 56 -10.41 14.69 -13.26
C ASN A 56 -11.33 15.81 -13.80
N GLU A 57 -10.79 16.66 -14.68
CA GLU A 57 -11.51 17.81 -15.26
C GLU A 57 -12.81 17.44 -15.99
N ASN A 58 -12.81 16.29 -16.68
CA ASN A 58 -13.96 15.74 -17.40
C ASN A 58 -14.95 14.95 -16.51
N GLY A 59 -14.72 14.90 -15.20
CA GLY A 59 -15.56 14.17 -14.25
C GLY A 59 -15.29 12.67 -14.13
N SER A 60 -14.30 12.12 -14.86
CA SER A 60 -13.80 10.75 -14.59
C SER A 60 -12.88 10.73 -13.37
N PHE A 61 -12.47 9.55 -12.92
CA PHE A 61 -11.66 9.40 -11.70
C PHE A 61 -10.24 8.90 -12.00
N ASN A 62 -9.28 9.39 -11.21
CA ASN A 62 -7.87 9.01 -11.25
C ASN A 62 -7.49 8.33 -9.93
N LEU A 63 -6.99 7.09 -10.02
CA LEU A 63 -6.48 6.30 -8.89
C LEU A 63 -4.94 6.24 -8.93
N ALA A 64 -4.26 6.55 -7.84
CA ALA A 64 -2.79 6.52 -7.79
C ALA A 64 -2.24 5.96 -6.46
N PRO A 65 -1.26 5.04 -6.49
CA PRO A 65 -0.56 4.57 -5.30
C PRO A 65 0.48 5.59 -4.85
N MET A 66 0.69 5.69 -3.53
CA MET A 66 1.82 6.41 -2.95
C MET A 66 2.14 5.87 -1.55
N SER A 67 3.32 6.21 -1.05
CA SER A 67 3.78 5.81 0.30
C SER A 67 4.16 7.01 1.20
N SER A 68 4.10 8.24 0.69
CA SER A 68 4.46 9.46 1.43
C SER A 68 3.27 10.05 2.18
N ALA A 69 2.64 9.26 3.06
CA ALA A 69 1.43 9.61 3.79
C ALA A 69 1.58 9.38 5.31
N TRP A 70 1.17 10.35 6.13
CA TRP A 70 1.14 10.21 7.60
C TRP A 70 0.02 11.01 8.25
N ALA A 71 -0.40 10.61 9.45
CA ALA A 71 -1.52 11.22 10.17
C ALA A 71 -1.07 12.22 11.25
N LEU A 72 -1.81 13.31 11.38
CA LEU A 72 -1.75 14.31 12.45
C LEU A 72 -3.17 14.52 12.99
N GLY A 73 -3.60 13.62 13.88
CA GLY A 73 -5.00 13.54 14.31
C GLY A 73 -5.92 13.15 13.14
N HIS A 74 -6.91 13.98 12.83
CA HIS A 74 -7.83 13.78 11.68
C HIS A 74 -7.36 14.50 10.39
N VAL A 75 -6.08 14.84 10.29
CA VAL A 75 -5.46 15.34 9.05
C VAL A 75 -4.46 14.30 8.55
N ILE A 76 -4.52 13.95 7.27
CA ILE A 76 -3.48 13.19 6.59
C ILE A 76 -2.62 14.15 5.78
N VAL A 77 -1.31 14.13 5.99
CA VAL A 77 -0.34 14.87 5.18
C VAL A 77 0.15 13.95 4.07
N LEU A 78 0.17 14.47 2.83
CA LEU A 78 0.49 13.73 1.62
C LEU A 78 1.58 14.47 0.83
N GLY A 79 2.67 13.79 0.50
CA GLY A 79 3.69 14.27 -0.44
C GLY A 79 3.43 13.75 -1.85
N LEU A 80 3.05 14.61 -2.79
CA LEU A 80 2.67 14.25 -4.16
C LEU A 80 3.64 14.85 -5.17
N GLY A 81 4.21 14.04 -6.09
CA GLY A 81 5.03 14.60 -7.18
C GLY A 81 4.22 15.60 -8.03
N ALA A 82 4.69 16.84 -8.13
CA ALA A 82 3.93 18.02 -8.58
C ALA A 82 3.41 17.93 -10.03
N ALA A 83 4.03 17.07 -10.85
CA ALA A 83 3.64 16.77 -12.22
C ALA A 83 2.64 15.60 -12.37
N GLY A 84 2.20 14.95 -11.28
CA GLY A 84 1.23 13.84 -11.31
C GLY A 84 -0.23 14.29 -11.48
N GLN A 85 -1.09 13.42 -12.01
CA GLN A 85 -2.52 13.73 -12.19
C GLN A 85 -3.23 14.00 -10.86
N THR A 86 -2.87 13.28 -9.79
CA THR A 86 -3.41 13.54 -8.45
C THR A 86 -3.07 14.95 -7.96
N ALA A 87 -1.81 15.39 -8.11
CA ALA A 87 -1.39 16.75 -7.75
C ALA A 87 -2.06 17.81 -8.64
N HIS A 88 -2.30 17.51 -9.91
CA HIS A 88 -3.06 18.39 -10.82
C HIS A 88 -4.52 18.55 -10.38
N ASN A 89 -5.21 17.45 -10.10
CA ASN A 89 -6.60 17.45 -9.65
C ASN A 89 -6.74 18.27 -8.34
N LEU A 90 -5.90 17.99 -7.34
CA LEU A 90 -5.99 18.61 -6.01
C LEU A 90 -5.66 20.11 -5.96
N ARG A 91 -5.11 20.70 -7.03
CA ARG A 91 -4.96 22.17 -7.14
C ARG A 91 -6.28 22.91 -7.35
N SER A 92 -7.31 22.23 -7.89
CA SER A 92 -8.61 22.85 -8.24
C SER A 92 -9.82 22.11 -7.67
N ARG A 93 -9.67 20.82 -7.34
CA ARG A 93 -10.72 19.93 -6.83
C ARG A 93 -10.24 19.37 -5.49
N PRO A 94 -10.68 19.91 -4.33
CA PRO A 94 -10.10 19.57 -3.03
C PRO A 94 -10.57 18.22 -2.48
N ASP A 95 -11.51 17.55 -3.13
CA ASP A 95 -12.07 16.27 -2.68
C ASP A 95 -11.19 15.09 -3.08
N LEU A 96 -10.98 14.16 -2.16
CA LEU A 96 -10.24 12.92 -2.37
C LEU A 96 -10.71 11.78 -1.46
N VAL A 97 -10.41 10.55 -1.86
CA VAL A 97 -10.43 9.39 -0.96
C VAL A 97 -9.03 8.83 -0.80
N ILE A 98 -8.67 8.51 0.44
CA ILE A 98 -7.42 7.86 0.83
C ILE A 98 -7.77 6.44 1.27
N SER A 99 -7.57 5.45 0.39
CA SER A 99 -7.85 4.04 0.69
C SER A 99 -6.57 3.33 1.09
N LEU A 100 -6.59 2.61 2.22
CA LEU A 100 -5.47 1.82 2.73
C LEU A 100 -5.65 0.36 2.30
N PRO A 101 -4.86 -0.15 1.33
CA PRO A 101 -4.83 -1.58 1.02
C PRO A 101 -4.28 -2.41 2.20
N ALA A 102 -4.81 -3.62 2.38
CA ALA A 102 -4.10 -4.63 3.16
C ALA A 102 -2.93 -5.21 2.34
N SER A 103 -2.06 -5.98 3.00
CA SER A 103 -0.87 -6.58 2.38
C SER A 103 -1.16 -7.42 1.13
N ALA A 104 -2.30 -8.13 1.09
CA ALA A 104 -2.69 -8.99 -0.04
C ALA A 104 -2.95 -8.22 -1.35
N GLN A 105 -3.26 -6.92 -1.29
CA GLN A 105 -3.60 -6.08 -2.44
C GLN A 105 -2.34 -5.53 -3.15
N TRP A 106 -1.12 -5.89 -2.73
CA TRP A 106 0.13 -5.39 -3.31
C TRP A 106 0.22 -5.53 -4.84
N ALA A 107 -0.31 -6.62 -5.42
CA ALA A 107 -0.29 -6.83 -6.86
C ALA A 107 -1.20 -5.85 -7.62
N ALA A 108 -2.27 -5.35 -7.00
CA ALA A 108 -3.11 -4.30 -7.58
C ALA A 108 -2.43 -2.92 -7.50
N VAL A 109 -1.71 -2.67 -6.41
CA VAL A 109 -0.86 -1.47 -6.25
C VAL A 109 0.26 -1.46 -7.30
N GLU A 110 0.94 -2.58 -7.52
CA GLU A 110 2.04 -2.67 -8.49
C GLU A 110 1.55 -2.51 -9.93
N ARG A 111 0.35 -3.01 -10.28
CA ARG A 111 -0.27 -2.73 -11.60
C ARG A 111 -0.47 -1.23 -11.87
N LEU A 112 -0.63 -0.41 -10.82
CA LEU A 112 -0.73 1.04 -10.94
C LEU A 112 0.61 1.77 -11.02
N ALA A 113 1.71 1.18 -10.53
CA ALA A 113 3.00 1.85 -10.41
C ALA A 113 3.55 2.44 -11.73
N PRO A 114 3.49 1.74 -12.90
CA PRO A 114 3.98 2.28 -14.18
C PRO A 114 2.93 3.15 -14.92
N LEU A 115 1.90 3.66 -14.24
CA LEU A 115 0.77 4.36 -14.85
C LEU A 115 0.68 5.84 -14.45
N THR A 116 0.28 6.69 -15.40
CA THR A 116 -0.09 8.08 -15.12
C THR A 116 -1.44 8.44 -15.75
N GLY A 117 -2.24 9.23 -15.03
CA GLY A 117 -3.44 9.86 -15.60
C GLY A 117 -3.15 11.16 -16.36
N ARG A 118 -1.88 11.59 -16.47
CA ARG A 118 -1.49 12.76 -17.27
C ARG A 118 -1.41 12.41 -18.74
N THR A 119 -2.10 13.17 -19.57
CA THR A 119 -1.86 13.24 -21.01
C THR A 119 -1.60 14.70 -21.41
N PRO A 120 -0.51 15.00 -22.16
CA PRO A 120 0.60 14.09 -22.48
C PRO A 120 1.35 13.64 -21.21
N VAL A 121 2.05 12.50 -21.31
CA VAL A 121 2.94 12.01 -20.25
C VAL A 121 4.06 13.04 -20.03
N PRO A 122 4.33 13.49 -18.78
CA PRO A 122 5.42 14.42 -18.48
C PRO A 122 6.78 13.86 -18.94
N GLU A 123 7.64 14.73 -19.47
CA GLU A 123 8.90 14.34 -20.12
C GLU A 123 9.77 13.40 -19.27
N HIS A 124 10.09 13.80 -18.03
CA HIS A 124 10.85 13.01 -17.05
C HIS A 124 10.19 11.68 -16.62
N LYS A 125 9.00 11.35 -17.15
CA LYS A 125 8.28 10.10 -16.87
C LYS A 125 8.15 9.18 -18.09
N ARG A 126 8.49 9.64 -19.31
CA ARG A 126 8.21 8.90 -20.55
C ARG A 126 8.86 7.52 -20.61
N ASP A 127 10.03 7.36 -20.01
CA ASP A 127 10.80 6.10 -20.04
C ASP A 127 10.25 5.02 -19.08
N ALA A 128 9.41 5.41 -18.10
CA ALA A 128 8.95 4.52 -17.02
C ALA A 128 7.42 4.49 -16.84
N PHE A 129 6.68 5.46 -17.37
CA PHE A 129 5.24 5.59 -17.18
C PHE A 129 4.48 5.67 -18.51
N ARG A 130 3.41 4.89 -18.63
CA ARG A 130 2.43 5.02 -19.72
C ARG A 130 1.18 5.76 -19.25
N PHE A 131 0.51 6.44 -20.17
CA PHE A 131 -0.82 7.00 -19.91
C PHE A 131 -1.85 5.89 -19.75
N GLU A 132 -2.71 6.00 -18.74
CA GLU A 132 -3.88 5.15 -18.54
C GLU A 132 -5.05 6.01 -18.01
N PRO A 133 -6.14 6.15 -18.78
CA PRO A 133 -7.34 6.86 -18.31
C PRO A 133 -8.17 6.08 -17.29
N ASP A 134 -8.25 4.75 -17.35
CA ASP A 134 -9.02 3.92 -16.40
C ASP A 134 -8.10 3.08 -15.50
N LYS A 135 -7.57 3.76 -14.49
CA LYS A 135 -6.69 3.14 -13.51
C LYS A 135 -7.42 2.25 -12.49
N PHE A 136 -8.74 2.32 -12.36
CA PHE A 136 -9.48 1.35 -11.55
C PHE A 136 -9.50 -0.01 -12.27
N ALA A 137 -9.90 -0.02 -13.55
CA ALA A 137 -9.89 -1.24 -14.36
C ALA A 137 -8.48 -1.82 -14.53
N ALA A 138 -7.47 -0.99 -14.83
CA ALA A 138 -6.08 -1.45 -14.98
C ALA A 138 -5.50 -2.06 -13.68
N ALA A 139 -5.95 -1.60 -12.51
CA ALA A 139 -5.60 -2.20 -11.21
C ALA A 139 -6.40 -3.47 -10.90
N GLY A 140 -7.53 -3.73 -11.57
CA GLY A 140 -8.48 -4.76 -11.19
C GLY A 140 -9.20 -4.45 -9.88
N LEU A 141 -9.45 -3.16 -9.61
CA LEU A 141 -10.08 -2.66 -8.39
C LEU A 141 -11.45 -2.03 -8.72
N ARG A 142 -12.45 -2.22 -7.85
CA ARG A 142 -13.79 -1.68 -8.09
C ARG A 142 -13.97 -0.31 -7.42
N PRO A 143 -14.42 0.72 -8.16
CA PRO A 143 -14.85 1.97 -7.56
C PRO A 143 -16.16 1.74 -6.78
N GLU A 144 -16.20 2.25 -5.55
CA GLU A 144 -17.38 2.23 -4.68
C GLU A 144 -17.83 3.69 -4.43
N PRO A 145 -19.13 4.02 -4.44
CA PRO A 145 -19.57 5.38 -4.13
C PRO A 145 -19.16 5.85 -2.74
N SER A 146 -18.74 7.12 -2.67
CA SER A 146 -18.46 7.87 -1.45
C SER A 146 -19.73 8.62 -0.99
N GLU A 147 -19.81 9.00 0.29
CA GLU A 147 -20.99 9.66 0.86
C GLU A 147 -20.91 11.19 0.91
N LEU A 148 -19.71 11.74 1.14
CA LEU A 148 -19.45 13.16 1.43
C LEU A 148 -18.56 13.84 0.38
N VAL A 149 -17.89 13.06 -0.47
CA VAL A 149 -17.00 13.52 -1.55
C VAL A 149 -17.33 12.86 -2.88
N ARG A 150 -16.92 13.48 -4.00
CA ARG A 150 -17.18 12.92 -5.35
C ARG A 150 -16.28 11.75 -5.78
N PRO A 151 -14.96 11.71 -5.49
CA PRO A 151 -14.11 10.59 -5.88
C PRO A 151 -14.54 9.28 -5.20
N PRO A 152 -14.56 8.15 -5.92
CA PRO A 152 -15.00 6.88 -5.37
C PRO A 152 -13.98 6.28 -4.40
N ARG A 153 -14.51 5.53 -3.44
CA ARG A 153 -13.85 4.55 -2.60
C ARG A 153 -13.33 3.36 -3.43
N VAL A 154 -12.45 2.55 -2.85
CA VAL A 154 -11.87 1.33 -3.43
C VAL A 154 -12.43 0.13 -2.68
N ALA A 155 -13.36 -0.61 -3.28
CA ALA A 155 -14.14 -1.64 -2.59
C ALA A 155 -13.29 -2.74 -1.94
N GLU A 156 -12.11 -3.04 -2.49
CA GLU A 156 -11.17 -4.04 -1.96
C GLU A 156 -10.32 -3.53 -0.78
N CYS A 157 -10.29 -2.23 -0.48
CA CYS A 157 -9.50 -1.68 0.62
C CYS A 157 -10.28 -1.73 1.94
N PRO A 158 -9.77 -2.40 2.99
CA PRO A 158 -10.51 -2.57 4.24
C PRO A 158 -10.55 -1.31 5.13
N MET A 159 -9.81 -0.26 4.81
CA MET A 159 -9.91 1.02 5.50
C MET A 159 -9.81 2.17 4.50
N GLN A 160 -10.73 3.13 4.57
CA GLN A 160 -10.89 4.15 3.54
C GLN A 160 -11.36 5.47 4.15
N LEU A 161 -10.69 6.56 3.78
CA LEU A 161 -10.90 7.88 4.37
C LEU A 161 -11.42 8.83 3.30
N GLU A 162 -12.67 9.27 3.41
CA GLU A 162 -13.16 10.41 2.62
C GLU A 162 -12.59 11.68 3.22
N ALA A 163 -11.97 12.52 2.41
CA ALA A 163 -11.22 13.68 2.87
C ALA A 163 -11.37 14.89 1.95
N ARG A 164 -11.03 16.07 2.48
CA ARG A 164 -10.96 17.33 1.73
C ARG A 164 -9.66 18.05 2.04
N VAL A 165 -8.97 18.54 1.01
CA VAL A 165 -7.79 19.39 1.13
C VAL A 165 -8.15 20.64 1.94
N ALA A 166 -7.45 20.82 3.07
CA ALA A 166 -7.49 22.04 3.87
C ALA A 166 -6.39 23.01 3.41
N HIS A 167 -5.18 22.49 3.17
CA HIS A 167 -4.05 23.27 2.66
C HIS A 167 -3.29 22.46 1.61
N ALA A 168 -2.78 23.15 0.59
CA ALA A 168 -1.87 22.58 -0.40
C ALA A 168 -0.81 23.62 -0.77
N ARG A 169 0.46 23.22 -0.79
CA ARG A 169 1.60 24.10 -1.10
C ARG A 169 2.73 23.32 -1.78
N ALA A 170 3.59 24.03 -2.49
CA ALA A 170 4.85 23.45 -2.93
C ALA A 170 5.74 23.08 -1.72
N ASP A 171 6.63 22.09 -1.92
CA ASP A 171 7.81 21.91 -1.10
C ASP A 171 8.88 22.98 -1.42
N ALA A 172 10.08 22.85 -0.86
CA ALA A 172 11.14 23.84 -1.05
C ALA A 172 11.75 23.82 -2.47
N ALA A 173 11.75 22.67 -3.16
CA ALA A 173 12.27 22.54 -4.52
C ALA A 173 11.19 22.82 -5.59
N GLY A 174 9.91 22.63 -5.26
CA GLY A 174 8.78 22.71 -6.20
C GLY A 174 8.47 21.38 -6.89
N ASP A 175 9.26 20.34 -6.64
CA ASP A 175 9.08 18.98 -7.16
C ASP A 175 7.85 18.27 -6.56
N PHE A 176 7.40 18.70 -5.38
CA PHE A 176 6.30 18.09 -4.65
C PHE A 176 5.22 19.10 -4.25
N LEU A 177 3.98 18.65 -4.29
CA LEU A 177 2.84 19.27 -3.63
C LEU A 177 2.64 18.59 -2.27
N ILE A 178 2.84 19.35 -1.20
CA ILE A 178 2.50 18.95 0.17
C ILE A 178 1.03 19.31 0.39
N VAL A 179 0.21 18.31 0.68
CA VAL A 179 -1.23 18.43 0.89
C VAL A 179 -1.59 18.01 2.31
N GLU A 180 -2.34 18.86 3.00
CA GLU A 180 -2.99 18.56 4.28
C GLU A 180 -4.47 18.27 4.01
N ALA A 181 -4.85 16.99 4.07
CA ALA A 181 -6.20 16.52 3.81
C ALA A 181 -6.93 16.24 5.12
N ARG A 182 -7.99 17.00 5.43
CA ARG A 182 -8.85 16.75 6.58
C ARG A 182 -9.79 15.59 6.28
N VAL A 183 -9.75 14.55 7.11
CA VAL A 183 -10.68 13.43 7.06
C VAL A 183 -12.08 13.91 7.45
N LEU A 184 -13.06 13.54 6.63
CA LEU A 184 -14.49 13.82 6.80
C LEU A 184 -15.24 12.58 7.30
N LYS A 185 -14.93 11.40 6.74
CA LYS A 185 -15.52 10.12 7.15
C LYS A 185 -14.49 8.98 7.02
N VAL A 186 -14.56 8.04 7.96
CA VAL A 186 -13.80 6.79 7.94
C VAL A 186 -14.77 5.64 7.64
N HIS A 187 -14.37 4.77 6.71
CA HIS A 187 -15.01 3.49 6.44
C HIS A 187 -14.01 2.40 6.76
N ALA A 188 -14.43 1.39 7.52
CA ALA A 188 -13.61 0.24 7.88
C ALA A 188 -14.40 -1.05 7.66
N ASP A 189 -13.71 -2.08 7.17
CA ASP A 189 -14.24 -3.44 7.07
C ASP A 189 -14.63 -3.91 8.48
N PRO A 190 -15.88 -4.39 8.71
CA PRO A 190 -16.31 -4.85 10.03
C PRO A 190 -15.39 -5.91 10.65
N ARG A 191 -14.64 -6.67 9.84
CA ARG A 191 -13.68 -7.69 10.29
C ARG A 191 -12.42 -7.11 10.95
N ILE A 192 -12.11 -5.82 10.75
CA ILE A 192 -10.98 -5.13 11.39
C ILE A 192 -11.43 -4.16 12.49
N VAL A 193 -12.72 -4.14 12.85
CA VAL A 193 -13.27 -3.22 13.87
C VAL A 193 -13.62 -4.02 15.12
N VAL A 194 -13.13 -3.58 16.28
CA VAL A 194 -13.50 -4.18 17.58
C VAL A 194 -15.02 -4.02 17.78
N PRO A 195 -15.79 -5.11 17.94
CA PRO A 195 -17.25 -5.07 17.93
C PRO A 195 -17.85 -4.07 18.92
N GLY A 196 -18.86 -3.31 18.47
CA GLY A 196 -19.57 -2.32 19.29
C GLY A 196 -18.77 -1.04 19.61
N SER A 197 -17.61 -0.82 18.99
CA SER A 197 -16.71 0.31 19.28
C SER A 197 -16.42 1.19 18.05
N GLN A 198 -15.47 2.11 18.19
CA GLN A 198 -14.85 2.88 17.10
C GLN A 198 -13.33 2.61 17.03
N HIS A 199 -12.92 1.40 17.38
CA HIS A 199 -11.51 0.98 17.40
C HIS A 199 -11.22 -0.04 16.30
N ILE A 200 -10.10 0.18 15.59
CA ILE A 200 -9.51 -0.84 14.72
C ILE A 200 -8.81 -1.86 15.61
N ASP A 201 -9.02 -3.13 15.34
CA ASP A 201 -8.32 -4.25 15.97
C ASP A 201 -6.92 -4.41 15.33
N PRO A 202 -5.82 -4.17 16.06
CA PRO A 202 -4.46 -4.30 15.53
C PRO A 202 -4.06 -5.73 15.15
N ALA A 203 -4.72 -6.75 15.70
CA ALA A 203 -4.45 -8.15 15.36
C ALA A 203 -5.15 -8.56 14.05
N ALA A 204 -6.27 -7.93 13.72
CA ALA A 204 -6.98 -8.14 12.45
C ALA A 204 -6.50 -7.21 11.31
N TRP A 205 -5.95 -6.04 11.64
CA TRP A 205 -5.51 -5.04 10.66
C TRP A 205 -4.02 -5.19 10.29
N SER A 206 -3.74 -5.49 9.01
CA SER A 206 -2.38 -5.51 8.45
C SER A 206 -2.30 -4.66 7.18
N PRO A 207 -1.79 -3.40 7.25
CA PRO A 207 -1.59 -2.55 6.08
C PRO A 207 -0.53 -3.12 5.13
N LEU A 208 -0.62 -2.74 3.86
CA LEU A 208 0.50 -2.84 2.94
C LEU A 208 1.56 -1.79 3.29
N ILE A 209 2.80 -2.23 3.53
CA ILE A 209 3.96 -1.41 3.84
C ILE A 209 4.90 -1.36 2.64
N TYR A 210 5.39 -0.17 2.29
CA TYR A 210 6.43 0.04 1.29
C TYR A 210 7.77 0.34 1.97
N ASN A 211 8.76 -0.52 1.75
CA ASN A 211 10.06 -0.47 2.38
C ASN A 211 11.14 -0.66 1.30
N PHE A 212 11.90 0.39 1.00
CA PHE A 212 12.94 0.45 -0.04
C PHE A 212 12.58 -0.19 -1.40
N ARG A 213 11.37 0.11 -1.94
CA ARG A 213 10.78 -0.48 -3.18
C ARG A 213 10.31 -1.94 -3.08
N HIS A 214 10.27 -2.51 -1.89
CA HIS A 214 9.66 -3.81 -1.62
C HIS A 214 8.35 -3.65 -0.84
N TYR A 215 7.45 -4.61 -1.02
CA TYR A 215 6.14 -4.68 -0.37
C TYR A 215 6.14 -5.67 0.79
N TYR A 216 5.57 -5.28 1.93
CA TYR A 216 5.46 -6.11 3.13
C TYR A 216 4.06 -5.99 3.74
N GLY A 217 3.66 -6.99 4.54
CA GLY A 217 2.65 -6.82 5.59
C GLY A 217 3.31 -6.59 6.94
N LEU A 218 2.51 -6.43 8.00
CA LEU A 218 3.04 -6.50 9.37
C LEU A 218 3.45 -7.94 9.71
N GLY A 219 4.51 -8.08 10.51
CA GLY A 219 4.84 -9.31 11.22
C GLY A 219 4.03 -9.47 12.52
N PRO A 220 4.40 -10.43 13.39
CA PRO A 220 3.79 -10.58 14.71
C PRO A 220 3.88 -9.31 15.55
N GLU A 221 2.87 -9.05 16.38
CA GLU A 221 2.90 -7.94 17.33
C GLU A 221 4.01 -8.15 18.38
N LEU A 222 4.81 -7.10 18.61
CA LEU A 222 5.90 -7.12 19.61
C LEU A 222 5.46 -6.59 20.99
N GLY A 223 4.31 -5.91 21.05
CA GLY A 223 3.73 -5.30 22.23
C GLY A 223 3.03 -3.98 21.91
N HIS A 224 2.27 -3.47 22.88
CA HIS A 224 1.44 -2.29 22.75
C HIS A 224 1.93 -1.10 23.59
N SER A 225 1.56 0.12 23.22
CA SER A 225 1.85 1.32 24.04
C SER A 225 0.91 1.43 25.24
N PHE A 226 1.33 2.17 26.27
CA PHE A 226 0.50 2.50 27.46
C PHE A 226 -0.83 3.23 27.14
N ARG A 227 -1.02 3.67 25.89
CA ARG A 227 -2.25 4.33 25.41
C ARG A 227 -3.19 3.39 24.63
N SER A 228 -2.85 2.10 24.53
CA SER A 228 -3.71 1.12 23.86
C SER A 228 -5.07 1.04 24.55
N ARG A 229 -6.11 0.80 23.76
CA ARG A 229 -7.50 0.54 24.21
C ARG A 229 -8.05 -0.78 23.64
N THR A 230 -7.16 -1.59 23.08
CA THR A 230 -7.42 -2.84 22.34
C THR A 230 -6.34 -3.88 22.63
N ALA A 231 -5.76 -3.81 23.83
CA ALA A 231 -4.79 -4.77 24.37
C ALA A 231 -5.48 -5.73 25.34
#